data_AF-A0A2H1VZB5-F1
#
_entry.id   AF-A0A2H1VZB5-F1
#
_cell.length_a   1.000
_cell.length_b   1.000
_cell.length_c   1.000
_cell.angle_alpha   90.00
_cell.angle_beta   90.00
_cell.angle_gamma   90.00
#
_symmetry.space_group_name_H-M   'P 1'
#
loop_
_entity.id
_entity.type
_entity.pdbx_description
1 polymer ?
#
loop_
_entity_poly.entity_id
_entity_poly.type
_entity_poly.pdbx_seq_one_letter_code
_entity_poly.pdbx_strand_id
1 'polypeptide(L)'
;FRGLLGTEEAPTKVIEVRSDNYISRPIHYREDSILLYGPKSPNDGKNTKDKYFEIVLHKPFTESLHQMYSLCRAKTLEEAEEKFIVYKERIPIFIKITKECTVAILQKLCDTLSQHQSWTIAHMMAHFGLSEQFNDPEVQKHLDDIDPLTGATPLMVAVKSCNVRMVQSLVSLHCSLDVIDLEGNTVFHYAAASNKEIINVSY
;
A
#
# COMPACT_ATOMS: atom_id res chain seq x y z
N PHE A 1 15.12 37.90 -2.65
CA PHE A 1 16.00 36.74 -2.88
C PHE A 1 16.07 35.88 -1.63
N ARG A 2 15.17 34.88 -1.51
CA ARG A 2 15.22 33.86 -0.46
C ARG A 2 15.68 32.57 -1.16
N GLY A 3 17.00 32.34 -1.12
CA GLY A 3 17.56 31.04 -1.46
C GLY A 3 17.16 30.05 -0.37
N LEU A 4 16.09 29.31 -0.60
CA LEU A 4 15.90 28.02 0.06
C LEU A 4 16.67 27.03 -0.81
N LEU A 5 17.82 26.57 -0.30
CA LEU A 5 18.38 25.28 -0.72
C LEU A 5 17.30 24.25 -0.44
N GLY A 6 16.42 24.03 -1.43
CA GLY A 6 15.37 23.04 -1.36
C GLY A 6 16.05 21.69 -1.29
N THR A 7 16.06 21.07 -0.11
CA THR A 7 16.40 19.66 0.02
C THR A 7 15.44 18.91 -0.89
N GLU A 8 15.99 18.23 -1.90
CA GLU A 8 15.20 17.41 -2.81
C GLU A 8 14.45 16.39 -1.95
N GLU A 9 13.13 16.38 -2.06
CA GLU A 9 12.32 15.45 -1.28
C GLU A 9 12.71 14.00 -1.60
N ALA A 10 12.75 13.16 -0.57
CA ALA A 10 13.10 11.75 -0.72
C ALA A 10 12.29 11.10 -1.86
N PRO A 11 12.91 10.22 -2.67
CA PRO A 11 12.22 9.56 -3.78
C PRO A 11 10.97 8.77 -3.37
N THR A 12 10.89 8.33 -2.12
CA THR A 12 9.76 7.58 -1.53
C THR A 12 8.70 8.48 -0.90
N LYS A 13 8.91 9.80 -0.85
CA LYS A 13 7.95 10.73 -0.26
C LYS A 13 6.78 10.94 -1.23
N VAL A 14 5.58 10.61 -0.76
CA VAL A 14 4.34 10.87 -1.47
C VAL A 14 4.01 12.36 -1.42
N ILE A 15 3.70 12.93 -2.58
CA ILE A 15 3.37 14.34 -2.71
C ILE A 15 2.25 14.54 -3.73
N GLU A 16 1.41 15.56 -3.51
CA GLU A 16 0.48 16.03 -4.53
C GLU A 16 1.26 16.70 -5.68
N VAL A 17 0.86 16.39 -6.90
CA VAL A 17 1.52 16.85 -8.12
C VAL A 17 0.47 17.36 -9.10
N ARG A 18 0.91 18.17 -10.06
CA ARG A 18 0.03 18.76 -11.07
C ARG A 18 0.23 18.07 -12.41
N SER A 19 -0.84 17.99 -13.19
CA SER A 19 -0.84 17.32 -14.50
C SER A 19 0.12 17.96 -15.51
N ASP A 20 0.39 19.26 -15.41
CA ASP A 20 1.33 19.98 -16.29
C ASP A 20 2.77 19.47 -16.19
N ASN A 21 3.15 18.84 -15.08
CA ASN A 21 4.47 18.23 -14.89
C ASN A 21 4.69 16.98 -15.78
N TYR A 22 3.62 16.40 -16.32
CA TYR A 22 3.68 15.10 -17.00
C TYR A 22 3.33 15.15 -18.49
N ILE A 23 2.94 16.31 -19.03
CA ILE A 23 2.51 16.47 -20.45
C ILE A 23 3.58 15.98 -21.43
N SER A 24 4.85 16.26 -21.16
CA SER A 24 5.97 15.93 -22.04
C SER A 24 6.74 14.68 -21.61
N ARG A 25 6.24 13.91 -20.63
CA ARG A 25 6.93 12.73 -20.12
C ARG A 25 6.40 11.46 -20.81
N PRO A 26 7.27 10.56 -21.27
CA PRO A 26 6.81 9.30 -21.86
C PRO A 26 6.13 8.44 -20.79
N ILE A 27 5.08 7.73 -21.19
CA ILE A 27 4.38 6.76 -20.33
C ILE A 27 4.93 5.38 -20.68
N HIS A 28 5.49 4.67 -19.70
CA HIS A 28 5.95 3.28 -19.86
C HIS A 28 4.81 2.29 -19.59
N TYR A 29 4.04 2.52 -18.52
CA TYR A 29 2.89 1.70 -18.16
C TYR A 29 1.71 2.55 -17.72
N ARG A 30 0.51 2.03 -17.96
CA ARG A 30 -0.75 2.60 -17.52
C ARG A 30 -1.67 1.45 -17.10
N GLU A 31 -2.12 1.50 -15.85
CA GLU A 31 -3.09 0.56 -15.29
C GLU A 31 -4.13 1.35 -14.50
N ASP A 32 -5.36 1.40 -14.98
CA ASP A 32 -6.46 2.18 -14.42
C ASP A 32 -6.05 3.62 -14.02
N SER A 33 -5.83 3.82 -12.72
CA SER A 33 -5.53 5.10 -12.07
C SER A 33 -4.04 5.30 -11.79
N ILE A 34 -3.17 4.33 -12.08
CA ILE A 34 -1.73 4.41 -11.81
C ILE A 34 -0.93 4.36 -13.11
N LEU A 35 0.04 5.27 -13.23
CA LEU A 35 0.89 5.43 -14.41
C LEU A 35 2.35 5.44 -14.01
N LEU A 36 3.20 4.78 -14.80
CA LEU A 36 4.65 4.89 -14.72
C LEU A 36 5.15 5.83 -15.82
N TYR A 37 5.63 6.99 -15.42
CA TYR A 37 6.26 7.95 -16.32
C TYR A 37 7.77 7.73 -16.36
N GLY A 38 8.35 7.83 -17.56
CA GLY A 38 9.79 7.86 -17.75
C GLY A 38 10.38 9.26 -17.55
N PRO A 39 11.72 9.38 -17.57
CA PRO A 39 12.40 10.66 -17.58
C PRO A 39 11.98 11.52 -18.79
N LYS A 40 11.94 12.84 -18.61
CA LYS A 40 11.68 13.78 -19.71
C LYS A 40 12.83 13.73 -20.72
N SER A 41 12.50 13.65 -22.01
CA SER A 41 13.48 13.65 -23.09
C SER A 41 13.01 14.58 -24.23
N PRO A 42 13.79 15.62 -24.61
CA PRO A 42 15.07 16.02 -24.01
C PRO A 42 14.89 16.65 -22.61
N ASN A 43 15.83 16.40 -21.71
CA ASN A 43 15.84 17.02 -20.38
C ASN A 43 16.40 18.45 -20.49
N ASP A 44 15.59 19.46 -20.16
CA ASP A 44 15.97 20.88 -20.21
C ASP A 44 16.66 21.36 -18.92
N GLY A 45 16.85 20.49 -17.94
CA GLY A 45 17.53 20.76 -16.67
C GLY A 45 16.75 21.68 -15.72
N LYS A 46 15.54 22.10 -16.07
CA LYS A 46 14.75 23.06 -15.28
C LYS A 46 14.15 22.43 -14.03
N ASN A 47 13.75 21.17 -14.11
CA ASN A 47 13.18 20.43 -13.00
C ASN A 47 14.07 19.23 -12.67
N THR A 48 14.62 19.21 -11.46
CA THR A 48 15.53 18.15 -11.01
C THR A 48 14.87 16.77 -10.95
N LYS A 49 13.53 16.72 -10.88
CA LYS A 49 12.73 15.49 -10.87
C LYS A 49 12.55 14.86 -12.26
N ASP A 50 12.79 15.61 -13.34
CA ASP A 50 12.55 15.15 -14.72
C ASP A 50 13.51 14.02 -15.16
N LYS A 51 14.57 13.76 -14.39
CA LYS A 51 15.54 12.68 -14.66
C LYS A 51 15.11 11.30 -14.14
N TYR A 52 14.06 11.21 -13.32
CA TYR A 52 13.64 9.96 -12.70
C TYR A 52 12.51 9.27 -13.46
N PHE A 53 12.35 7.98 -13.22
CA PHE A 53 11.08 7.30 -13.39
C PHE A 53 10.16 7.68 -12.23
N GLU A 54 8.86 7.80 -12.48
CA GLU A 54 7.91 8.27 -11.46
C GLU A 54 6.57 7.56 -11.58
N ILE A 55 6.14 6.93 -10.48
CA ILE A 55 4.82 6.30 -10.38
C ILE A 55 3.85 7.34 -9.86
N VAL A 56 2.78 7.58 -10.62
CA VAL A 56 1.79 8.61 -10.32
C VAL A 56 0.41 7.99 -10.26
N LEU A 57 -0.29 8.25 -9.15
CA LEU A 57 -1.69 7.93 -8.97
C LEU A 57 -2.55 9.12 -9.38
N HIS A 58 -3.49 8.91 -10.28
CA HIS A 58 -4.58 9.81 -10.59
C HIS A 58 -5.76 9.45 -9.69
N LYS A 59 -6.31 10.41 -8.96
CA LYS A 59 -7.40 10.12 -8.01
C LYS A 59 -8.58 9.42 -8.73
N PRO A 60 -8.98 8.22 -8.31
CA PRO A 60 -9.81 7.33 -9.14
C PRO A 60 -11.30 7.68 -9.26
N PHE A 61 -11.85 8.60 -8.45
CA PHE A 61 -13.31 8.80 -8.32
C PHE A 61 -13.79 10.26 -8.44
N THR A 62 -13.04 11.13 -9.13
CA THR A 62 -13.39 12.55 -9.24
C THR A 62 -13.58 12.99 -10.69
N GLU A 63 -14.80 13.39 -11.05
CA GLU A 63 -15.15 13.91 -12.39
C GLU A 63 -14.59 15.33 -12.64
N SER A 64 -14.29 16.11 -11.59
CA SER A 64 -13.95 17.54 -11.71
C SER A 64 -12.59 17.95 -11.13
N LEU A 65 -11.98 17.13 -10.26
CA LEU A 65 -10.71 17.41 -9.60
C LEU A 65 -9.67 16.37 -10.01
N HIS A 66 -8.80 16.73 -10.96
CA HIS A 66 -7.69 15.88 -11.41
C HIS A 66 -6.54 15.89 -10.40
N GLN A 67 -6.82 15.50 -9.15
CA GLN A 67 -5.78 15.37 -8.13
C GLN A 67 -4.87 14.21 -8.51
N MET A 68 -3.57 14.48 -8.51
CA MET A 68 -2.54 13.50 -8.83
C MET A 68 -1.55 13.43 -7.69
N TYR A 69 -1.02 12.24 -7.43
CA TYR A 69 -0.04 11.99 -6.38
C TYR A 69 1.17 11.27 -6.96
N SER A 70 2.35 11.84 -6.80
CA SER A 70 3.61 11.12 -7.00
C SER A 70 3.75 10.14 -5.84
N LEU A 71 3.63 8.85 -6.12
CA LEU A 71 3.77 7.79 -5.11
C LEU A 71 5.25 7.53 -4.81
N CYS A 72 6.07 7.40 -5.84
CA CYS A 72 7.52 7.33 -5.68
C CYS A 72 8.27 7.67 -6.98
N ARG A 73 9.55 7.98 -6.83
CA ARG A 73 10.53 8.16 -7.90
C ARG A 73 11.60 7.07 -7.83
N ALA A 74 12.13 6.68 -8.98
CA ALA A 74 13.18 5.66 -9.11
C ALA A 74 14.23 6.10 -10.13
N LYS A 75 15.48 5.65 -9.96
CA LYS A 75 16.59 6.04 -10.84
C LYS A 75 16.67 5.19 -12.11
N THR A 76 16.23 3.94 -12.02
CA THR A 76 16.25 2.97 -13.11
C THR A 76 14.82 2.52 -13.43
N LEU A 77 14.63 2.01 -14.65
CA LEU A 77 13.34 1.45 -15.06
C LEU A 77 13.01 0.20 -14.23
N GLU A 78 13.99 -0.68 -14.02
CA GLU A 78 13.86 -1.92 -13.24
C GLU A 78 13.32 -1.66 -11.82
N GLU A 79 13.93 -0.72 -11.08
CA GLU A 79 13.47 -0.34 -9.73
C GLU A 79 12.03 0.21 -9.75
N ALA A 80 11.67 0.93 -10.82
CA ALA A 80 10.35 1.49 -10.99
C ALA A 80 9.31 0.41 -11.32
N GLU A 81 9.68 -0.57 -12.15
CA GLU A 81 8.83 -1.68 -12.58
C GLU A 81 8.47 -2.60 -11.41
N GLU A 82 9.44 -2.97 -10.58
CA GLU A 82 9.20 -3.76 -9.37
C GLU A 82 8.16 -3.12 -8.46
N LYS A 83 8.31 -1.82 -8.18
CA LYS A 83 7.34 -1.06 -7.37
C LYS A 83 6.00 -0.90 -8.07
N PHE A 84 6.00 -0.69 -9.38
CA PHE A 84 4.78 -0.51 -10.16
C PHE A 84 3.91 -1.76 -10.15
N ILE A 85 4.49 -2.95 -10.24
CA ILE A 85 3.77 -4.23 -10.16
C ILE A 85 3.01 -4.35 -8.83
N VAL A 86 3.67 -4.04 -7.71
CA VAL A 86 3.05 -4.08 -6.38
C VAL A 86 1.97 -3.00 -6.25
N TYR A 87 2.28 -1.77 -6.65
CA TYR A 87 1.41 -0.62 -6.42
C TYR A 87 0.15 -0.67 -7.27
N LYS A 88 0.24 -1.08 -8.54
CA LYS A 88 -0.91 -1.15 -9.45
C LYS A 88 -1.97 -2.15 -8.98
N GLU A 89 -1.56 -3.22 -8.30
CA GLU A 89 -2.47 -4.26 -7.82
C GLU A 89 -3.07 -3.98 -6.43
N ARG A 90 -2.42 -3.14 -5.62
CA ARG A 90 -2.81 -2.93 -4.21
C ARG A 90 -3.36 -1.57 -3.89
N ILE A 91 -2.81 -0.50 -4.46
CA ILE A 91 -3.23 0.87 -4.11
C ILE A 91 -4.62 1.19 -4.66
N PRO A 92 -4.97 0.94 -5.94
CA PRO A 92 -6.28 1.28 -6.47
C PRO A 92 -7.42 0.55 -5.77
N ILE A 93 -7.25 -0.75 -5.50
CA ILE A 93 -8.23 -1.56 -4.77
C ILE A 93 -8.41 -1.08 -3.32
N PHE A 94 -7.32 -0.74 -2.62
CA PHE A 94 -7.40 -0.17 -1.27
C PHE A 94 -8.23 1.12 -1.25
N ILE A 95 -7.96 2.04 -2.17
CA ILE A 95 -8.68 3.32 -2.26
C ILE A 95 -10.14 3.08 -2.66
N LYS A 96 -10.41 2.10 -3.54
CA LYS A 96 -11.77 1.74 -3.95
C LYS A 96 -12.61 1.27 -2.78
N ILE A 97 -12.06 0.46 -1.89
CA ILE A 97 -12.77 -0.10 -0.72
C ILE A 97 -12.92 0.96 0.37
N THR A 98 -11.81 1.61 0.74
CA THR A 98 -11.79 2.53 1.88
C THR A 98 -12.34 3.93 1.59
N LYS A 99 -12.37 4.32 0.30
CA LYS A 99 -12.63 5.70 -0.17
C LYS A 99 -11.63 6.74 0.36
N GLU A 100 -10.51 6.30 0.93
CA GLU A 100 -9.46 7.16 1.48
C GLU A 100 -8.34 7.36 0.46
N CYS A 101 -8.04 8.63 0.13
CA CYS A 101 -7.01 8.97 -0.86
C CYS A 101 -6.30 10.28 -0.47
N THR A 102 -5.70 10.31 0.72
CA THR A 102 -4.91 11.45 1.21
C THR A 102 -3.41 11.14 1.12
N VAL A 103 -2.56 12.17 1.05
CA VAL A 103 -1.09 12.00 1.04
C VAL A 103 -0.62 11.15 2.22
N ALA A 104 -1.20 11.36 3.42
CA ALA A 104 -0.82 10.61 4.61
C ALA A 104 -1.15 9.12 4.53
N ILE A 105 -2.33 8.77 4.00
CA ILE A 105 -2.72 7.37 3.79
C ILE A 105 -1.86 6.75 2.69
N LEU A 106 -1.70 7.43 1.55
CA LEU A 106 -0.87 6.95 0.45
C LEU A 106 0.59 6.73 0.87
N GLN A 107 1.17 7.61 1.68
CA GLN A 107 2.52 7.42 2.23
C GLN A 107 2.60 6.12 3.04
N LYS A 108 1.67 5.91 3.97
CA LYS A 108 1.64 4.67 4.76
C LYS A 108 1.48 3.43 3.88
N LEU A 109 0.64 3.49 2.84
CA LEU A 109 0.48 2.38 1.89
C LEU A 109 1.79 2.07 1.16
N CYS A 110 2.46 3.09 0.62
CA CYS A 110 3.75 2.92 -0.06
C CYS A 110 4.82 2.35 0.89
N ASP A 111 4.87 2.84 2.13
CA ASP A 111 5.81 2.36 3.16
C ASP A 111 5.53 0.90 3.52
N THR A 112 4.27 0.54 3.80
CA THR A 112 3.87 -0.85 4.10
C THR A 112 4.19 -1.79 2.93
N LEU A 113 3.82 -1.42 1.71
CA LEU A 113 4.06 -2.25 0.52
C LEU A 113 5.55 -2.36 0.17
N SER A 114 6.40 -1.42 0.60
CA SER A 114 7.85 -1.56 0.44
C SER A 114 8.43 -2.70 1.27
N GLN A 115 7.85 -2.98 2.44
CA GLN A 115 8.27 -4.04 3.36
C GLN A 115 7.53 -5.35 3.12
N HIS A 116 6.31 -5.26 2.59
CA HIS A 116 5.40 -6.38 2.45
C HIS A 116 4.79 -6.45 1.05
N GLN A 117 5.65 -6.66 0.06
CA GLN A 117 5.29 -6.58 -1.36
C GLN A 117 4.24 -7.62 -1.80
N SER A 118 4.18 -8.76 -1.10
CA SER A 118 3.29 -9.89 -1.37
C SER A 118 1.96 -9.85 -0.63
N TRP A 119 1.76 -8.89 0.29
CA TRP A 119 0.53 -8.82 1.09
C TRP A 119 -0.71 -8.63 0.22
N THR A 120 -1.76 -9.39 0.54
CA THR A 120 -3.08 -9.24 -0.07
C THR A 120 -3.82 -8.03 0.50
N ILE A 121 -4.96 -7.67 -0.10
CA ILE A 121 -5.77 -6.57 0.43
C ILE A 121 -6.28 -6.85 1.85
N ALA A 122 -6.53 -8.11 2.21
CA ALA A 122 -6.92 -8.50 3.56
C ALA A 122 -5.80 -8.28 4.58
N HIS A 123 -4.55 -8.60 4.25
CA HIS A 123 -3.40 -8.26 5.09
C HIS A 123 -3.30 -6.76 5.34
N MET A 124 -3.54 -5.95 4.30
CA MET A 124 -3.55 -4.49 4.44
C MET A 124 -4.67 -4.04 5.38
N MET A 125 -5.91 -4.51 5.20
CA MET A 125 -7.02 -4.13 6.09
C MET A 125 -6.75 -4.51 7.55
N ALA A 126 -6.19 -5.70 7.78
CA ALA A 126 -5.77 -6.15 9.11
C ALA A 126 -4.70 -5.24 9.72
N HIS A 127 -3.64 -4.93 8.96
CA HIS A 127 -2.55 -4.06 9.39
C HIS A 127 -3.02 -2.64 9.73
N PHE A 128 -3.90 -2.06 8.92
CA PHE A 128 -4.45 -0.72 9.14
C PHE A 128 -5.59 -0.68 10.16
N GLY A 129 -6.04 -1.83 10.68
CA GLY A 129 -7.11 -1.88 11.66
C GLY A 129 -8.50 -1.55 11.12
N LEU A 130 -8.73 -1.73 9.82
CA LEU A 130 -9.97 -1.40 9.11
C LEU A 130 -10.98 -2.55 9.14
N SER A 131 -11.46 -2.93 10.33
CA SER A 131 -12.28 -4.14 10.54
C SER A 131 -13.56 -4.15 9.70
N GLU A 132 -14.21 -3.00 9.55
CA GLU A 132 -15.46 -2.86 8.81
C GLU A 132 -15.33 -3.25 7.33
N GLN A 133 -14.11 -3.17 6.76
CA GLN A 133 -13.87 -3.46 5.35
C GLN A 133 -13.84 -4.97 5.03
N PHE A 134 -13.80 -5.83 6.05
CA PHE A 134 -13.94 -7.27 5.85
C PHE A 134 -15.37 -7.71 5.50
N ASN A 135 -16.33 -6.77 5.45
CA ASN A 135 -17.63 -7.01 4.84
C ASN A 135 -17.60 -6.89 3.30
N ASP A 136 -16.54 -6.31 2.71
CA ASP A 136 -16.40 -6.21 1.27
C ASP A 136 -16.03 -7.58 0.65
N PRO A 137 -16.77 -8.08 -0.36
CA PRO A 137 -16.51 -9.38 -0.95
C PRO A 137 -15.10 -9.56 -1.50
N GLU A 138 -14.46 -8.48 -1.95
CA GLU A 138 -13.09 -8.52 -2.46
C GLU A 138 -12.08 -8.74 -1.34
N VAL A 139 -12.33 -8.20 -0.15
CA VAL A 139 -11.50 -8.48 1.03
C VAL A 139 -11.71 -9.90 1.53
N GLN A 140 -12.96 -10.38 1.55
CA GLN A 140 -13.30 -11.73 2.03
C GLN A 140 -12.67 -12.85 1.21
N LYS A 141 -12.46 -12.66 -0.10
CA LYS A 141 -11.75 -13.63 -0.94
C LYS A 141 -10.35 -13.98 -0.44
N HIS A 142 -9.74 -13.07 0.32
CA HIS A 142 -8.37 -13.18 0.82
C HIS A 142 -8.31 -13.34 2.34
N LEU A 143 -9.42 -13.70 3.01
CA LEU A 143 -9.54 -13.76 4.47
C LEU A 143 -8.47 -14.66 5.11
N ASP A 144 -8.20 -15.81 4.50
CA ASP A 144 -7.28 -16.84 5.00
C ASP A 144 -6.03 -17.02 4.11
N ASP A 145 -5.84 -16.14 3.13
CA ASP A 145 -4.66 -16.21 2.27
C ASP A 145 -3.40 -16.02 3.10
N ILE A 146 -2.37 -16.81 2.81
CA ILE A 146 -1.05 -16.63 3.41
C ILE A 146 -0.21 -15.66 2.57
N ASP A 147 0.60 -14.86 3.24
CA ASP A 147 1.72 -14.19 2.60
C ASP A 147 2.74 -15.26 2.15
N PRO A 148 3.04 -15.43 0.86
CA PRO A 148 3.98 -16.44 0.39
C PRO A 148 5.41 -16.28 0.91
N LEU A 149 5.80 -15.09 1.40
CA LEU A 149 7.14 -14.84 1.90
C LEU A 149 7.32 -15.17 3.39
N THR A 150 6.23 -15.16 4.16
CA THR A 150 6.28 -15.34 5.62
C THR A 150 5.36 -16.44 6.13
N GLY A 151 4.37 -16.84 5.34
CA GLY A 151 3.28 -17.74 5.73
C GLY A 151 2.22 -17.07 6.62
N ALA A 152 2.37 -15.78 6.93
CA ALA A 152 1.44 -15.08 7.82
C ALA A 152 0.06 -14.93 7.17
N THR A 153 -1.01 -15.04 7.96
CA THR A 153 -2.38 -14.73 7.54
C THR A 153 -2.78 -13.30 7.96
N PRO A 154 -3.88 -12.72 7.42
CA PRO A 154 -4.42 -11.46 7.91
C PRO A 154 -4.71 -11.46 9.42
N LEU A 155 -5.18 -12.60 9.96
CA LEU A 155 -5.39 -12.74 11.40
C LEU A 155 -4.08 -12.66 12.19
N MET A 156 -3.01 -13.32 11.75
CA MET A 156 -1.71 -13.21 12.40
C MET A 156 -1.18 -11.77 12.37
N VAL A 157 -1.37 -11.05 11.27
CA VAL A 157 -1.04 -9.62 11.17
C VAL A 157 -1.84 -8.79 12.18
N ALA A 158 -3.15 -9.04 12.32
CA ALA A 158 -3.99 -8.37 13.31
C ALA A 158 -3.52 -8.62 14.75
N VAL A 159 -3.16 -9.86 15.09
CA VAL A 159 -2.64 -10.22 16.41
C VAL A 159 -1.30 -9.54 16.69
N LYS A 160 -0.36 -9.57 15.74
CA LYS A 160 0.94 -8.88 15.85
C LYS A 160 0.77 -7.37 16.10
N SER A 161 -0.24 -6.76 15.49
CA SER A 161 -0.58 -5.35 15.71
C SER A 161 -1.26 -5.03 17.05
N CYS A 162 -1.55 -6.06 17.87
CA CYS A 162 -2.26 -5.96 19.14
C CYS A 162 -3.65 -5.29 19.04
N ASN A 163 -4.30 -5.39 17.88
CA ASN A 163 -5.61 -4.80 17.64
C ASN A 163 -6.75 -5.78 17.98
N VAL A 164 -7.17 -5.78 19.25
CA VAL A 164 -8.21 -6.70 19.77
C VAL A 164 -9.51 -6.64 18.96
N ARG A 165 -9.95 -5.43 18.56
CA ARG A 165 -11.18 -5.27 17.76
C ARG A 165 -11.05 -5.93 16.39
N MET A 166 -9.92 -5.76 15.72
CA MET A 166 -9.67 -6.43 14.44
C MET A 166 -9.66 -7.94 14.59
N VAL A 167 -8.99 -8.46 15.63
CA VAL A 167 -8.96 -9.91 15.92
C VAL A 167 -10.37 -10.45 16.14
N GLN A 168 -11.19 -9.80 16.96
CA GLN A 168 -12.58 -10.20 17.18
C GLN A 168 -13.40 -10.19 15.90
N SER A 169 -13.23 -9.16 15.07
CA SER A 169 -13.92 -9.07 13.77
C SER A 169 -13.54 -10.23 12.86
N LEU A 170 -12.26 -10.56 12.73
CA LEU A 170 -11.79 -11.66 11.90
C LEU A 170 -12.27 -13.02 12.40
N VAL A 171 -12.19 -13.27 13.72
CA VAL A 171 -12.70 -14.51 14.33
C VAL A 171 -14.19 -14.67 14.10
N SER A 172 -14.98 -13.58 14.16
CA SER A 172 -16.42 -13.63 13.87
C SER A 172 -16.74 -13.97 12.41
N LEU A 173 -15.78 -13.81 11.51
CA LEU A 173 -15.87 -14.20 10.10
C LEU A 173 -15.42 -15.63 9.84
N HIS A 174 -15.14 -16.41 10.90
CA HIS A 174 -14.76 -17.82 10.83
C HIS A 174 -13.46 -18.06 10.04
N CYS A 175 -12.50 -17.13 10.10
CA CYS A 175 -11.16 -17.34 9.55
C CYS A 175 -10.45 -18.51 10.28
N SER A 176 -9.51 -19.16 9.59
CA SER A 176 -8.73 -20.26 10.14
C SER A 176 -7.80 -19.81 11.27
N LEU A 177 -7.77 -20.59 12.34
CA LEU A 177 -6.89 -20.39 13.50
C LEU A 177 -5.71 -21.38 13.54
N ASP A 178 -5.71 -22.37 12.66
CA ASP A 178 -4.79 -23.50 12.64
C ASP A 178 -3.69 -23.39 11.58
N VAL A 179 -3.69 -22.33 10.76
CA VAL A 179 -2.58 -22.03 9.83
C VAL A 179 -1.28 -21.82 10.62
N ILE A 180 -0.22 -22.41 10.09
CA ILE A 180 1.15 -22.32 10.59
C ILE A 180 1.96 -21.52 9.57
N ASP A 181 2.65 -20.49 10.03
CA ASP A 181 3.53 -19.69 9.17
C ASP A 181 4.90 -20.36 8.94
N LEU A 182 5.79 -19.70 8.20
CA LEU A 182 7.11 -20.27 7.85
C LEU A 182 8.07 -20.36 9.05
N GLU A 183 7.76 -19.71 10.16
CA GLU A 183 8.50 -19.82 11.42
C GLU A 183 7.96 -20.92 12.33
N GLY A 184 6.91 -21.64 11.90
CA GLY A 184 6.25 -22.67 12.71
C GLY A 184 5.24 -22.11 13.72
N ASN A 185 4.87 -20.83 13.60
CA ASN A 185 3.96 -20.17 14.53
C ASN A 185 2.52 -20.22 14.02
N THR A 186 1.60 -20.55 14.92
CA THR A 186 0.15 -20.34 14.73
C THR A 186 -0.27 -18.98 15.30
N VAL A 187 -1.52 -18.57 15.05
CA VAL A 187 -2.09 -17.36 15.68
C VAL A 187 -1.99 -17.39 17.20
N PHE A 188 -2.08 -18.57 17.84
CA PHE A 188 -2.00 -18.71 19.28
C PHE A 188 -0.60 -18.43 19.84
N HIS A 189 0.45 -18.75 19.07
CA HIS A 189 1.83 -18.39 19.44
C HIS A 189 1.99 -16.87 19.51
N TYR A 190 1.44 -16.17 18.53
CA TYR A 190 1.40 -14.71 18.52
C TYR A 190 0.53 -14.13 19.63
N ALA A 191 -0.64 -14.73 19.88
CA ALA A 191 -1.54 -14.27 20.93
C ALA A 191 -0.86 -14.37 22.32
N ALA A 192 -0.15 -15.47 22.58
CA ALA A 192 0.59 -15.68 23.82
C ALA A 192 1.74 -14.68 24.03
N ALA A 193 2.38 -14.22 22.94
CA ALA A 193 3.40 -13.17 22.97
C ALA A 193 2.80 -11.74 23.04
N SER A 194 1.50 -11.60 22.85
CA SER A 194 0.77 -10.33 22.80
C SER A 194 -0.02 -10.05 24.10
N ASN A 195 -1.05 -9.21 24.01
CA ASN A 195 -1.89 -8.88 25.16
C ASN A 195 -2.84 -10.04 25.55
N LYS A 196 -3.07 -10.22 26.85
CA LYS A 196 -3.89 -11.32 27.41
C LYS A 196 -5.32 -11.37 26.87
N GLU A 197 -5.86 -10.22 26.47
CA GLU A 197 -7.23 -10.13 25.94
C GLU A 197 -7.41 -10.84 24.59
N ILE A 198 -6.35 -10.92 23.77
CA ILE A 198 -6.39 -11.59 22.46
C ILE A 198 -6.56 -13.11 22.64
N ILE A 199 -5.95 -13.68 23.68
CA ILE A 199 -5.99 -15.12 23.98
C ILE A 199 -7.44 -15.58 24.27
N ASN A 200 -8.26 -14.69 24.84
CA ASN A 200 -9.63 -15.00 25.25
C ASN A 200 -10.67 -14.85 24.13
N VAL A 201 -10.28 -14.41 22.94
CA VAL A 201 -11.20 -14.29 21.78
C VAL A 201 -11.55 -15.68 21.19
N SER A 202 -10.96 -16.75 21.75
CA SER A 202 -11.03 -18.12 21.23
C SER A 202 -12.26 -18.95 21.63
N TYR A 203 -13.33 -18.35 22.19
CA TYR A 203 -14.53 -19.08 22.64
C TYR A 203 -15.83 -18.31 22.40
#